data_AF-A0A7Z8VP85-F1
#
_entry.id   AF-A0A7Z8VP85-F1
#
_cell.length_a   1.000
_cell.length_b   1.000
_cell.length_c   1.000
_cell.angle_alpha   90.00
_cell.angle_beta   90.00
_cell.angle_gamma   90.00
#
_symmetry.space_group_name_H-M   'P 1'
#
loop_
_entity.id
_entity.type
_entity.pdbx_description
1 polymer ?
#
loop_
_entity_poly.entity_id
_entity_poly.type
_entity_poly.pdbx_seq_one_letter_code
_entity_poly.pdbx_strand_id
1 'polypeptide(L)'
;MTLKNRTLARVRYAALLARQAHLPLLVGGGKILKKDLPAEAEVMTAVLSNEFNQKLRWQESNSRNTTENARCTHRILSKNGVQRIILVTHALHMRRAVEQFELQGFAVMPAPTVFLSRTGSLDLFSFLPSATALEHSSLVIHEIMGRVWYKLRY
;
A
#
# COMPACT_ATOMS: atom_id res chain seq x y z
N MET A 1 -20.09 -8.83 -3.67
CA MET A 1 -19.61 -8.40 -2.34
C MET A 1 -18.77 -7.15 -2.55
N THR A 2 -19.09 -6.02 -1.92
CA THR A 2 -18.52 -4.71 -2.30
C THR A 2 -17.47 -4.25 -1.29
N LEU A 3 -16.34 -3.73 -1.80
CA LEU A 3 -15.30 -3.14 -0.96
C LEU A 3 -15.73 -1.77 -0.41
N LYS A 4 -15.25 -1.42 0.79
CA LYS A 4 -15.30 -0.03 1.27
C LYS A 4 -14.54 0.87 0.30
N ASN A 5 -15.01 2.10 0.07
CA ASN A 5 -14.40 3.06 -0.88
C ASN A 5 -12.87 3.20 -0.69
N ARG A 6 -12.40 3.20 0.57
CA ARG A 6 -10.96 3.28 0.90
C ARG A 6 -10.18 2.02 0.50
N THR A 7 -10.78 0.84 0.59
CA THR A 7 -10.15 -0.42 0.16
C THR A 7 -10.15 -0.53 -1.35
N LEU A 8 -11.23 -0.11 -2.03
CA LEU A 8 -11.28 -0.08 -3.50
C LEU A 8 -10.21 0.84 -4.10
N ALA A 9 -9.99 2.03 -3.52
CA ALA A 9 -8.93 2.93 -3.96
C ALA A 9 -7.53 2.30 -3.85
N ARG A 10 -7.24 1.61 -2.73
CA ARG A 10 -5.99 0.86 -2.53
C ARG A 10 -5.82 -0.26 -3.54
N VAL A 11 -6.88 -1.04 -3.75
CA VAL A 11 -6.90 -2.16 -4.71
C VAL A 11 -6.64 -1.67 -6.13
N ARG A 12 -7.36 -0.64 -6.59
CA ARG A 12 -7.19 -0.06 -7.92
C ARG A 12 -5.78 0.47 -8.12
N TYR A 13 -5.24 1.20 -7.14
CA TYR A 13 -3.89 1.76 -7.24
C TYR A 13 -2.82 0.66 -7.27
N ALA A 14 -2.96 -0.37 -6.42
CA ALA A 14 -2.06 -1.52 -6.42
C ALA A 14 -2.07 -2.28 -7.76
N ALA A 15 -3.25 -2.46 -8.38
CA ALA A 15 -3.37 -3.07 -9.70
C ALA A 15 -2.63 -2.27 -10.79
N LEU A 16 -2.81 -0.94 -10.79
CA LEU A 16 -2.13 -0.05 -11.73
C LEU A 16 -0.60 -0.13 -11.58
N LEU A 17 -0.10 -0.05 -10.34
CA LEU A 17 1.33 -0.14 -10.06
C LEU A 17 1.92 -1.50 -10.45
N ALA A 18 1.25 -2.60 -10.09
CA ALA A 18 1.72 -3.94 -10.41
C ALA A 18 1.83 -4.14 -11.92
N ARG A 19 0.85 -3.65 -12.69
CA ARG A 19 0.85 -3.73 -14.15
C ARG A 19 1.95 -2.86 -14.78
N GLN A 20 2.13 -1.62 -14.31
CA GLN A 20 3.17 -0.73 -14.85
C GLN A 20 4.59 -1.23 -14.55
N ALA A 21 4.81 -1.70 -13.32
CA ALA A 21 6.10 -2.19 -12.88
C ALA A 21 6.38 -3.64 -13.30
N HIS A 22 5.40 -4.35 -13.87
CA HIS A 22 5.46 -5.78 -14.18
C HIS A 22 5.86 -6.64 -12.96
N LEU A 23 5.33 -6.29 -11.78
CA LEU A 23 5.68 -6.94 -10.52
C LEU A 23 4.56 -7.87 -10.03
N PRO A 24 4.90 -8.97 -9.32
CA PRO A 24 3.91 -9.82 -8.69
C PRO A 24 3.21 -9.08 -7.55
N LEU A 25 1.91 -9.35 -7.38
CA LEU A 25 1.09 -8.69 -6.38
C LEU A 25 0.73 -9.66 -5.23
N LEU A 26 0.83 -9.15 -4.00
CA LEU A 26 0.33 -9.77 -2.77
C LEU A 26 -0.73 -8.84 -2.18
N VAL A 27 -1.85 -9.41 -1.72
CA VAL A 27 -2.82 -8.70 -0.89
C VAL A 27 -2.80 -9.23 0.54
N GLY A 28 -2.89 -8.32 1.50
CA GLY A 28 -2.83 -8.63 2.91
C GLY A 28 -3.94 -7.94 3.70
N GLY A 29 -4.60 -8.69 4.58
CA GLY A 29 -5.64 -8.20 5.47
C GLY A 29 -6.54 -9.32 5.96
N GLY A 30 -6.49 -9.62 7.25
CA GLY A 30 -7.32 -10.66 7.84
C GLY A 30 -8.67 -10.16 8.38
N LYS A 31 -9.24 -10.93 9.30
CA LYS A 31 -10.59 -10.71 9.84
C LYS A 31 -10.53 -9.79 11.06
N ILE A 32 -10.93 -8.53 10.90
CA ILE A 32 -10.87 -7.53 11.98
C ILE A 32 -12.19 -7.42 12.76
N LEU A 33 -13.35 -7.62 12.11
CA LEU A 33 -14.66 -7.22 12.69
C LEU A 33 -15.64 -8.36 13.00
N LYS A 34 -15.72 -9.44 12.20
CA LYS A 34 -16.63 -10.59 12.45
C LYS A 34 -16.02 -11.89 11.90
N LYS A 35 -16.11 -13.00 12.66
CA LYS A 35 -15.59 -14.32 12.24
C LYS A 35 -16.31 -14.89 11.00
N ASP A 36 -17.59 -14.56 10.86
CA ASP A 36 -18.47 -15.08 9.79
C ASP A 36 -18.37 -14.31 8.47
N LEU A 37 -17.56 -13.25 8.43
CA LEU A 37 -17.27 -12.53 7.19
C LEU A 37 -15.94 -13.01 6.58
N PRO A 38 -15.82 -12.98 5.24
CA PRO A 38 -14.55 -13.25 4.58
C PRO A 38 -13.49 -12.23 4.98
N ALA A 39 -12.22 -12.66 4.92
CA ALA A 39 -11.10 -11.78 5.21
C ALA A 39 -11.06 -10.62 4.20
N GLU A 40 -10.53 -9.44 4.60
CA GLU A 40 -10.40 -8.31 3.68
C GLU A 40 -9.60 -8.71 2.43
N ALA A 41 -8.56 -9.52 2.61
CA ALA A 41 -7.75 -10.06 1.52
C ALA A 41 -8.54 -10.91 0.52
N GLU A 42 -9.52 -11.70 0.96
CA GLU A 42 -10.35 -12.51 0.06
C GLU A 42 -11.24 -11.63 -0.82
N VAL A 43 -11.82 -10.57 -0.24
CA VAL A 43 -12.63 -9.61 -1.00
C VAL A 43 -11.75 -8.81 -1.97
N MET A 44 -10.55 -8.41 -1.55
CA MET A 44 -9.58 -7.76 -2.43
C MET A 44 -9.15 -8.66 -3.59
N THR A 45 -8.90 -9.95 -3.33
CA THR A 45 -8.58 -10.95 -4.35
C THR A 45 -9.68 -11.08 -5.39
N ALA A 46 -10.94 -11.18 -4.95
CA ALA A 46 -12.09 -11.30 -5.85
C ALA A 46 -12.21 -10.07 -6.76
N VAL A 47 -12.10 -8.86 -6.20
CA VAL A 47 -12.17 -7.61 -6.99
C VAL A 47 -11.01 -7.50 -7.98
N LEU A 48 -9.77 -7.78 -7.55
CA LEU A 48 -8.60 -7.75 -8.44
C LEU A 48 -8.72 -8.72 -9.61
N SER A 49 -9.26 -9.91 -9.35
CA SER A 49 -9.39 -10.94 -10.37
C SER A 49 -10.53 -10.62 -11.34
N ASN A 50 -11.70 -10.24 -10.81
CA ASN A 50 -12.92 -10.08 -11.61
C ASN A 50 -13.00 -8.73 -12.32
N GLU A 51 -12.49 -7.65 -11.72
CA GLU A 51 -12.64 -6.28 -12.25
C GLU A 51 -11.36 -5.74 -12.89
N PHE A 52 -10.18 -6.16 -12.40
CA PHE A 52 -8.90 -5.66 -12.87
C PHE A 52 -8.11 -6.68 -13.70
N ASN A 53 -8.63 -7.91 -13.87
CA ASN A 53 -7.95 -9.04 -14.50
C ASN A 53 -6.50 -9.23 -13.98
N GLN A 54 -6.29 -8.93 -12.71
CA GLN A 54 -4.98 -8.94 -12.08
C GLN A 54 -4.81 -10.23 -11.27
N LYS A 55 -3.96 -11.13 -11.76
CA LYS A 55 -3.63 -12.36 -11.04
C LYS A 55 -2.73 -12.03 -9.85
N LEU A 56 -3.14 -12.50 -8.68
CA LEU A 56 -2.35 -12.44 -7.46
C LEU A 56 -1.39 -13.62 -7.40
N ARG A 57 -0.16 -13.37 -6.93
CA ARG A 57 0.82 -14.43 -6.67
C ARG A 57 0.70 -14.97 -5.26
N TRP A 58 0.30 -14.11 -4.32
CA TRP A 58 0.21 -14.45 -2.91
C TRP A 58 -0.98 -13.74 -2.24
N GLN A 59 -1.43 -14.30 -1.14
CA GLN A 59 -2.50 -13.74 -0.31
C GLN A 59 -2.20 -13.99 1.17
N GLU A 60 -2.43 -12.97 2.01
CA GLU A 60 -2.30 -13.02 3.46
C GLU A 60 -3.64 -12.64 4.12
N SER A 61 -4.30 -13.57 4.80
CA SER A 61 -5.66 -13.41 5.35
C SER A 61 -5.78 -13.65 6.85
N ASN A 62 -4.67 -13.81 7.57
CA ASN A 62 -4.65 -14.20 8.99
C ASN A 62 -4.41 -13.02 9.94
N SER A 63 -3.84 -11.92 9.45
CA SER A 63 -3.49 -10.77 10.28
C SER A 63 -4.69 -10.00 10.84
N ARG A 64 -4.60 -9.55 12.09
CA ARG A 64 -5.63 -8.73 12.75
C ARG A 64 -5.26 -7.26 12.88
N ASN A 65 -3.99 -6.94 12.67
CA ASN A 65 -3.43 -5.59 12.75
C ASN A 65 -2.22 -5.45 11.82
N THR A 66 -1.71 -4.24 11.67
CA THR A 66 -0.58 -3.92 10.78
C THR A 66 0.70 -4.68 11.12
N THR A 67 0.99 -4.90 12.40
CA THR A 67 2.19 -5.62 12.86
C THR A 67 2.12 -7.10 12.48
N GLU A 68 0.97 -7.74 12.72
CA GLU A 68 0.73 -9.12 12.30
C GLU A 68 0.75 -9.24 10.77
N ASN A 69 0.19 -8.26 10.06
CA ASN A 69 0.21 -8.24 8.60
C ASN A 69 1.62 -8.17 8.04
N ALA A 70 2.48 -7.31 8.60
CA ALA A 70 3.89 -7.24 8.24
C ALA A 70 4.59 -8.58 8.48
N ARG A 71 4.40 -9.20 9.66
CA ARG A 71 5.04 -10.46 10.03
C ARG A 71 4.58 -11.63 9.15
N CYS A 72 3.27 -11.77 8.94
CA CYS A 72 2.70 -12.82 8.10
C CYS A 72 3.12 -12.64 6.64
N THR A 73 3.13 -11.41 6.14
CA THR A 73 3.61 -11.08 4.79
C THR A 73 5.11 -11.42 4.65
N HIS A 74 5.94 -11.08 5.63
CA HIS A 74 7.35 -11.44 5.64
C HIS A 74 7.56 -12.96 5.59
N ARG A 75 6.79 -13.75 6.34
CA ARG A 75 6.86 -15.22 6.30
C ARG A 75 6.50 -15.82 4.93
N ILE A 76 5.64 -15.15 4.15
CA ILE A 76 5.27 -15.57 2.80
C ILE A 76 6.36 -15.18 1.80
N LEU A 77 6.79 -13.91 1.84
CA LEU A 77 7.68 -13.32 0.84
C LEU A 77 9.15 -13.72 1.01
N SER A 78 9.63 -13.90 2.24
CA SER A 78 11.02 -14.33 2.51
C SER A 78 11.33 -15.71 1.94
N LYS A 79 10.35 -16.63 1.96
CA LYS A 79 10.45 -17.95 1.30
C LYS A 79 10.66 -17.88 -0.21
N ASN A 80 10.35 -16.74 -0.81
CA ASN A 80 10.50 -16.47 -2.23
C ASN A 80 11.67 -15.51 -2.52
N GLY A 81 12.53 -15.22 -1.53
CA GLY A 81 13.66 -14.31 -1.67
C GLY A 81 13.28 -12.84 -1.81
N VAL A 82 12.02 -12.46 -1.54
CA VAL A 82 11.55 -11.08 -1.68
C VAL A 82 11.83 -10.30 -0.40
N GLN A 83 12.74 -9.33 -0.48
CA GLN A 83 13.12 -8.44 0.64
C GLN A 83 12.78 -6.97 0.38
N ARG A 84 12.49 -6.58 -0.86
CA ARG A 84 12.09 -5.21 -1.23
C ARG A 84 10.65 -5.22 -1.72
N ILE A 85 9.83 -4.31 -1.21
CA ILE A 85 8.40 -4.25 -1.54
C ILE A 85 7.96 -2.82 -1.84
N ILE A 86 6.91 -2.71 -2.66
CA ILE A 86 6.12 -1.48 -2.78
C ILE A 86 4.91 -1.64 -1.86
N LEU A 87 4.79 -0.78 -0.84
CA LEU A 87 3.72 -0.88 0.14
C LEU A 87 2.59 0.09 -0.19
N VAL A 88 1.43 -0.44 -0.54
CA VAL A 88 0.22 0.35 -0.82
C VAL A 88 -0.69 0.39 0.41
N THR A 89 -0.88 1.58 0.97
CA THR A 89 -1.86 1.83 2.03
C THR A 89 -2.32 3.28 2.01
N HIS A 90 -3.21 3.65 2.92
CA HIS A 90 -3.67 5.03 3.04
C HIS A 90 -2.57 5.96 3.58
N ALA A 91 -2.47 7.19 3.08
CA ALA A 91 -1.44 8.16 3.50
C ALA A 91 -1.33 8.32 5.04
N LEU A 92 -2.47 8.49 5.73
CA LEU A 92 -2.53 8.58 7.20
C LEU A 92 -1.95 7.37 7.95
N HIS A 93 -1.86 6.21 7.31
CA HIS A 93 -1.32 4.99 7.92
C HIS A 93 0.05 4.62 7.36
N MET A 94 0.57 5.37 6.39
CA MET A 94 1.78 4.99 5.65
C MET A 94 3.00 4.92 6.55
N ARG A 95 3.28 5.96 7.33
CA ARG A 95 4.44 5.99 8.24
C ARG A 95 4.45 4.78 9.18
N ARG A 96 3.34 4.58 9.92
CA ARG A 96 3.19 3.42 10.82
C ARG A 96 3.38 2.11 10.06
N ALA A 97 2.80 1.97 8.86
CA ALA A 97 2.90 0.73 8.11
C ALA A 97 4.33 0.46 7.64
N VAL A 98 5.04 1.46 7.11
CA VAL A 98 6.46 1.37 6.74
C VAL A 98 7.28 0.87 7.92
N GLU A 99 7.18 1.54 9.08
CA GLU A 99 7.89 1.15 10.30
C GLU A 99 7.65 -0.32 10.66
N GLN A 100 6.39 -0.80 10.61
CA GLN A 100 6.09 -2.19 10.93
C GLN A 100 6.68 -3.19 9.93
N PHE A 101 6.71 -2.86 8.64
CA PHE A 101 7.25 -3.73 7.60
C PHE A 101 8.79 -3.74 7.59
N GLU A 102 9.42 -2.59 7.82
CA GLU A 102 10.88 -2.49 7.96
C GLU A 102 11.37 -3.26 9.19
N LEU A 103 10.63 -3.23 10.31
CA LEU A 103 10.91 -4.05 11.50
C LEU A 103 10.90 -5.56 11.21
N GLN A 104 10.25 -6.02 10.14
CA GLN A 104 10.29 -7.44 9.73
C GLN A 104 11.43 -7.73 8.74
N GLY A 105 12.25 -6.75 8.39
CA GLY A 105 13.39 -6.91 7.48
C GLY A 105 13.11 -6.55 6.02
N PHE A 106 12.00 -5.89 5.71
CA PHE A 106 11.75 -5.39 4.36
C PHE A 106 12.45 -4.05 4.10
N ALA A 107 12.97 -3.87 2.89
CA ALA A 107 13.21 -2.56 2.30
C ALA A 107 11.90 -2.05 1.67
N VAL A 108 11.29 -1.01 2.25
CA VAL A 108 9.95 -0.57 1.87
C VAL A 108 9.98 0.68 1.00
N MET A 109 9.35 0.61 -0.18
CA MET A 109 9.03 1.78 -0.99
C MET A 109 7.56 2.17 -0.76
N PRO A 110 7.27 3.30 -0.09
CA PRO A 110 5.89 3.69 0.23
C PRO A 110 5.14 4.16 -1.03
N ALA A 111 3.90 3.69 -1.20
CA ALA A 111 3.01 4.11 -2.27
C ALA A 111 1.61 4.46 -1.70
N PRO A 112 1.44 5.67 -1.12
CA PRO A 112 0.22 6.00 -0.38
C PRO A 112 -0.95 6.37 -1.31
N THR A 113 -2.15 5.88 -1.00
CA THR A 113 -3.39 6.41 -1.61
C THR A 113 -3.81 7.67 -0.84
N VAL A 114 -3.82 8.82 -1.52
CA VAL A 114 -4.30 10.11 -0.98
C VAL A 114 -5.79 10.27 -1.32
N PHE A 115 -6.60 10.75 -0.36
CA PHE A 115 -7.93 11.26 -0.70
C PHE A 115 -7.77 12.56 -1.49
N LEU A 116 -7.95 12.50 -2.81
CA LEU A 116 -8.42 13.65 -3.58
C LEU A 116 -9.89 13.91 -3.22
N SER A 117 -10.15 14.39 -2.01
CA SER A 117 -11.43 14.98 -1.64
C SER A 117 -11.20 16.38 -1.11
N ARG A 118 -11.13 17.34 -2.04
CA ARG A 118 -11.86 18.62 -1.96
C ARG A 118 -11.68 19.42 -3.25
N THR A 119 -12.67 19.27 -4.13
CA THR A 119 -13.20 20.40 -4.89
C THR A 119 -13.75 21.42 -3.90
N GLY A 120 -13.19 22.63 -3.84
CA GLY A 120 -13.77 23.73 -3.07
C GLY A 120 -12.72 24.68 -2.50
N SER A 121 -12.58 25.83 -3.17
CA SER A 121 -12.10 27.14 -2.70
C SER A 121 -10.97 27.19 -1.66
N LEU A 122 -9.84 27.76 -2.09
CA LEU A 122 -8.74 28.24 -1.26
C LEU A 122 -9.29 29.17 -0.16
N ASP A 123 -9.33 28.69 1.07
CA ASP A 123 -9.66 29.50 2.23
C ASP A 123 -8.47 29.49 3.20
N LEU A 124 -8.17 30.65 3.79
CA LEU A 124 -6.96 30.92 4.58
C LEU A 124 -6.86 30.09 5.87
N PHE A 125 -7.91 29.33 6.21
CA PHE A 125 -7.90 28.28 7.23
C PHE A 125 -7.30 26.94 6.78
N SER A 126 -6.86 26.82 5.52
CA SER A 126 -6.09 25.67 4.98
C SER A 126 -4.67 25.58 5.55
N PHE A 127 -4.25 26.60 6.32
CA PHE A 127 -2.96 26.69 6.99
C PHE A 127 -2.95 26.12 8.42
N LEU A 128 -4.07 25.55 8.90
CA LEU A 128 -4.08 24.83 10.17
C LEU A 128 -3.38 23.46 9.98
N PRO A 129 -2.17 23.29 10.55
CA PRO A 129 -1.19 22.36 10.08
C PRO A 129 -1.36 21.02 10.81
N SER A 130 -1.21 19.91 10.11
CA SER A 130 -0.73 18.70 10.78
C SER A 130 0.67 18.44 10.24
N ALA A 131 1.64 18.27 11.14
CA ALA A 131 3.09 18.21 10.92
C ALA A 131 3.58 17.09 9.96
N THR A 132 2.71 16.52 9.14
CA THR A 132 2.98 15.45 8.16
C THR A 132 3.11 15.96 6.72
N ALA A 133 2.66 17.17 6.38
CA ALA A 133 2.76 17.70 5.01
C ALA A 133 4.19 18.07 4.58
N LEU A 134 5.09 18.35 5.52
CA LEU A 134 6.45 18.80 5.22
C LEU A 134 7.46 17.65 4.98
N GLU A 135 7.25 16.47 5.55
CA GLU A 135 8.10 15.28 5.28
C GLU A 135 7.79 14.63 3.93
N HIS A 136 6.57 14.77 3.39
CA HIS A 136 6.18 14.16 2.12
C HIS A 136 6.89 14.74 0.88
N SER A 137 7.49 15.93 0.99
CA SER A 137 8.30 16.48 -0.10
C SER A 137 9.68 15.83 -0.21
N SER A 138 10.28 15.37 0.90
CA SER A 138 11.64 14.79 0.87
C SER A 138 11.68 13.42 0.20
N LEU A 139 10.61 12.62 0.32
CA LEU A 139 10.46 11.30 -0.31
C LEU A 139 10.23 11.40 -1.82
N VAL A 140 9.40 12.36 -2.27
CA VAL A 140 9.18 12.60 -3.71
C VAL A 140 10.46 13.13 -4.37
N ILE A 141 11.20 14.01 -3.69
CA ILE A 141 12.51 14.50 -4.15
C ILE A 141 13.52 13.35 -4.21
N HIS A 142 13.55 12.44 -3.22
CA HIS A 142 14.41 11.25 -3.27
C HIS A 142 14.07 10.31 -4.43
N GLU A 143 12.79 10.16 -4.76
CA GLU A 143 12.36 9.28 -5.85
C GLU A 143 12.65 9.88 -7.23
N ILE A 144 12.52 11.20 -7.38
CA ILE A 144 12.93 11.92 -8.60
C ILE A 144 14.45 11.88 -8.74
N MET A 145 15.20 12.15 -7.67
CA MET A 145 16.67 12.07 -7.67
C MET A 145 17.17 10.64 -7.96
N GLY A 146 16.49 9.62 -7.43
CA GLY A 146 16.78 8.21 -7.73
C GLY A 146 16.55 7.87 -9.21
N ARG A 147 15.46 8.37 -9.82
CA ARG A 147 15.18 8.18 -11.25
C ARG A 147 16.15 8.96 -12.16
N VAL A 148 16.53 10.17 -11.78
CA VAL A 148 17.50 10.99 -12.52
C VAL A 148 18.91 10.40 -12.43
N TRP A 149 19.33 9.91 -11.25
CA TRP A 149 20.61 9.23 -11.07
C TRP A 149 20.69 7.92 -11.85
N TYR A 150 19.63 7.12 -11.85
CA TYR A 150 19.58 5.86 -12.59
C TYR A 150 19.72 6.07 -14.11
N LYS A 151 19.15 7.16 -14.64
CA LYS A 151 19.27 7.55 -16.06
C LYS A 151 20.61 8.17 -16.45
N LEU A 152 21.43 8.61 -15.50
CA LEU A 152 22.74 9.21 -15.76
C LEU A 152 23.89 8.21 -15.59
N ARG A 153 23.66 7.10 -14.87
CA ARG A 153 24.68 6.08 -14.59
C ARG A 153 24.52 4.80 -15.42
N TYR A 154 23.37 4.61 -16.06
CA TYR A 154 23.05 3.58 -17.05
C TYR A 154 22.31 4.23 -18.22
#